data_AF-A0A950A3B0-F1
#
_entry.id   AF-A0A950A3B0-F1
#
_cell.length_a   1.000
_cell.length_b   1.000
_cell.length_c   1.000
_cell.angle_alpha   90.00
_cell.angle_beta   90.00
_cell.angle_gamma   90.00
#
_symmetry.space_group_name_H-M   'P 1'
#
loop_
_entity.id
_entity.type
_entity.pdbx_description
1 polymer ?
#
loop_
_entity_poly.entity_id
_entity_poly.type
_entity_poly.pdbx_seq_one_letter_code
_entity_poly.pdbx_strand_id
1 'polypeptide(L)'
;MLENNLHPDVAENPAELVVYGGIGKAARNWPSYHAIVRELQRLGDDETLLVQSGKPVAVFRTFEQAPRVLLANSNLVPDWANWDEFRRLDAAGLIMYGQMTAGSWIYIGSQGILQGTYETFAAAARKRFDGTLAGRLVVTAGLGGMGGAQPLAITMLGGAALCVEVDLQRIERRIRSGYLDERAADLDDALRRLDAARAERR
;
A
#
# COMPACT_ATOMS: atom_id res chain seq x y z
N MET A 1 1.48 -12.81 9.58
CA MET A 1 1.49 -11.42 9.06
C MET A 1 2.49 -11.19 7.94
N LEU A 2 3.77 -11.56 8.08
CA LEU A 2 4.75 -11.50 6.97
C LEU A 2 4.20 -12.13 5.67
N GLU A 3 3.64 -13.33 5.76
CA GLU A 3 3.07 -14.05 4.61
C GLU A 3 1.80 -13.38 4.06
N ASN A 4 0.98 -12.77 4.92
CA ASN A 4 -0.20 -11.99 4.50
C ASN A 4 0.21 -10.80 3.63
N ASN A 5 1.30 -10.11 3.98
CA ASN A 5 1.87 -9.04 3.16
C ASN A 5 2.29 -9.49 1.76
N LEU A 6 2.45 -10.80 1.51
CA LEU A 6 2.81 -11.37 0.21
C LEU A 6 1.68 -12.22 -0.41
N HIS A 7 0.49 -12.22 0.20
CA HIS A 7 -0.63 -12.93 -0.37
C HIS A 7 -1.01 -12.33 -1.73
N PRO A 8 -1.29 -13.14 -2.78
CA PRO A 8 -1.62 -12.65 -4.12
C PRO A 8 -2.77 -11.63 -4.16
N ASP A 9 -3.79 -11.82 -3.31
CA ASP A 9 -4.92 -10.90 -3.21
C ASP A 9 -4.59 -9.60 -2.44
N VAL A 10 -3.53 -9.59 -1.65
CA VAL A 10 -3.12 -8.46 -0.82
C VAL A 10 -2.05 -7.61 -1.51
N ALA A 11 -0.94 -8.22 -1.91
CA ALA A 11 0.24 -7.54 -2.44
C ALA A 11 0.10 -7.17 -3.92
N GLU A 12 0.68 -6.04 -4.34
CA GLU A 12 0.69 -5.61 -5.74
C GLU A 12 1.54 -6.53 -6.64
N ASN A 13 2.74 -6.91 -6.21
CA ASN A 13 3.62 -7.84 -6.94
C ASN A 13 4.43 -8.74 -5.97
N PRO A 14 3.79 -9.76 -5.38
CA PRO A 14 4.41 -10.60 -4.35
C PRO A 14 5.56 -11.46 -4.87
N ALA A 15 5.61 -11.78 -6.16
CA ALA A 15 6.70 -12.56 -6.75
C ALA A 15 8.07 -11.85 -6.61
N GLU A 16 8.06 -10.51 -6.57
CA GLU A 16 9.23 -9.66 -6.33
C GLU A 16 9.32 -9.15 -4.89
N LEU A 17 8.53 -9.73 -3.98
CA LEU A 17 8.36 -9.34 -2.58
C LEU A 17 7.72 -7.95 -2.40
N VAL A 18 7.21 -7.33 -3.46
CA VAL A 18 6.64 -5.99 -3.46
C VAL A 18 5.20 -6.03 -2.98
N VAL A 19 4.95 -5.29 -1.90
CA VAL A 19 3.64 -5.18 -1.25
C VAL A 19 2.85 -4.02 -1.84
N TYR A 20 3.37 -2.80 -1.80
CA TYR A 20 2.73 -1.60 -2.38
C TYR A 20 3.72 -0.42 -2.49
N GLY A 21 3.26 0.69 -3.09
CA GLY A 21 3.95 1.98 -3.01
C GLY A 21 5.27 2.05 -3.79
N GLY A 22 5.26 1.59 -5.05
CA GLY A 22 6.48 1.45 -5.85
C GLY A 22 7.16 0.14 -5.50
N ILE A 23 8.35 0.21 -4.89
CA ILE A 23 9.20 -0.95 -4.55
C ILE A 23 9.15 -1.31 -3.05
N GLY A 24 8.05 -0.99 -2.35
CA GLY A 24 7.90 -1.29 -0.94
C GLY A 24 7.81 -2.79 -0.71
N LYS A 25 8.83 -3.40 -0.10
CA LYS A 25 8.97 -4.87 0.02
C LYS A 25 8.77 -5.39 1.44
N ALA A 26 8.37 -6.65 1.54
CA ALA A 26 8.22 -7.35 2.83
C ALA A 26 9.56 -7.91 3.38
N ALA A 27 10.48 -8.28 2.48
CA ALA A 27 11.83 -8.74 2.79
C ALA A 27 12.80 -8.32 1.67
N ARG A 28 14.10 -8.26 1.96
CA ARG A 28 15.09 -7.69 1.02
C ARG A 28 15.16 -8.48 -0.29
N ASN A 29 15.19 -9.79 -0.16
CA ASN A 29 15.28 -10.78 -1.23
C ASN A 29 14.77 -12.13 -0.71
N TRP A 30 14.54 -13.09 -1.60
CA TRP A 30 14.03 -14.41 -1.24
C TRP A 30 14.89 -15.16 -0.20
N PRO A 31 16.23 -15.15 -0.28
CA PRO A 31 17.06 -15.72 0.79
C PRO A 31 16.80 -15.08 2.16
N SER A 32 16.62 -13.76 2.22
CA SER A 32 16.28 -13.05 3.46
C SER A 32 14.88 -13.42 3.95
N TYR A 33 13.90 -13.54 3.05
CA TYR A 33 12.55 -13.99 3.38
C TYR A 33 12.57 -15.38 4.04
N HIS A 34 13.20 -16.37 3.40
CA HIS A 34 13.27 -17.73 3.95
C HIS A 34 14.05 -17.79 5.27
N ALA A 35 15.10 -16.98 5.41
CA ALA A 35 15.79 -16.86 6.68
C ALA A 35 14.89 -16.26 7.77
N ILE A 36 14.11 -15.21 7.48
CA ILE A 36 13.16 -14.63 8.45
C ILE A 36 12.14 -15.68 8.88
N VAL A 37 11.53 -16.40 7.94
CA VAL A 37 10.56 -17.46 8.26
C VAL A 37 11.19 -18.52 9.17
N ARG A 38 12.41 -18.98 8.85
CA ARG A 38 13.13 -19.96 9.68
C ARG A 38 13.42 -19.44 11.08
N GLU A 39 13.90 -18.19 11.22
CA GLU A 39 14.20 -17.63 12.53
C GLU A 39 12.93 -17.43 13.37
N LEU A 40 11.84 -16.93 12.77
CA LEU A 40 10.56 -16.77 13.46
C LEU A 40 9.97 -18.09 13.96
N GLN A 41 10.18 -19.20 13.24
CA GLN A 41 9.74 -20.53 13.66
C GLN A 41 10.56 -21.12 14.82
N ARG A 42 11.76 -20.61 15.08
CA ARG A 42 12.68 -21.10 16.11
C ARG A 42 12.82 -20.18 17.31
N LEU A 43 12.36 -18.93 17.19
CA LEU A 43 12.54 -17.87 18.17
C LEU A 43 11.91 -18.26 19.52
N GLY A 44 12.70 -18.22 20.59
CA GLY A 44 12.21 -18.45 21.95
C GLY A 44 11.35 -17.30 22.49
N ASP A 45 10.57 -17.59 23.52
CA ASP A 45 9.66 -16.61 24.15
C ASP A 45 10.40 -15.47 24.85
N ASP A 46 11.69 -15.59 25.14
CA ASP A 46 12.53 -14.53 25.70
C ASP A 46 13.54 -13.96 24.69
N GLU A 47 13.43 -14.28 23.40
CA GLU A 47 14.34 -13.82 22.36
C GLU A 47 13.73 -12.71 21.47
N THR A 48 14.60 -11.92 20.83
CA THR A 48 14.23 -10.86 19.89
C THR A 48 15.03 -10.99 18.60
N LEU A 49 14.33 -11.08 17.46
CA LEU A 49 14.91 -11.04 16.12
C LEU A 49 15.13 -9.59 15.67
N LEU A 50 16.33 -9.29 15.19
CA LEU A 50 16.65 -8.01 14.56
C LEU A 50 16.59 -8.13 13.02
N VAL A 51 15.79 -7.27 12.39
CA VAL A 51 15.67 -7.15 10.94
C VAL A 51 16.19 -5.80 10.48
N GLN A 52 17.27 -5.81 9.70
CA GLN A 52 17.85 -4.61 9.10
C GLN A 52 17.49 -4.58 7.62
N SER A 53 16.74 -3.56 7.18
CA SER A 53 16.26 -3.41 5.80
C SER A 53 15.84 -4.74 5.16
N GLY A 54 14.86 -5.40 5.79
CA GLY A 54 14.30 -6.68 5.33
C GLY A 54 15.23 -7.90 5.35
N LYS A 55 16.37 -7.85 6.06
CA LYS A 55 17.29 -8.97 6.27
C LYS A 55 17.37 -9.34 7.76
N PRO A 56 17.24 -10.61 8.15
CA PRO A 56 17.44 -11.03 9.53
C PRO A 56 18.95 -11.01 9.83
N VAL A 57 19.38 -10.23 10.82
CA VAL A 57 20.81 -10.00 11.08
C VAL A 57 21.31 -10.58 12.40
N ALA A 58 20.43 -10.73 13.40
CA ALA A 58 20.80 -11.31 14.69
C ALA A 58 19.54 -11.72 15.48
N VAL A 59 19.73 -12.64 16.42
CA VAL A 59 18.78 -12.94 17.49
C VAL A 59 19.50 -12.72 18.81
N PHE A 60 18.87 -12.01 19.74
CA PHE A 60 19.41 -11.79 21.09
C PHE A 60 18.40 -12.23 22.12
N ARG A 61 18.89 -12.78 23.24
CA ARG A 61 18.09 -12.99 24.42
C ARG A 61 17.74 -11.63 25.05
N THR A 62 16.47 -11.50 25.41
CA THR A 62 15.83 -10.33 26.01
C THR A 62 14.98 -10.80 27.19
N PHE A 63 13.66 -10.64 27.14
CA PHE A 63 12.70 -11.08 28.16
C PHE A 63 11.30 -11.19 27.53
N GLU A 64 10.37 -11.89 28.17
CA GLU A 64 9.07 -12.25 27.59
C GLU A 64 8.22 -11.05 27.14
N GLN A 65 8.28 -9.92 27.84
CA GLN A 65 7.49 -8.72 27.53
C GLN A 65 8.14 -7.81 26.47
N ALA A 66 9.37 -8.13 26.03
CA ALA A 66 10.03 -7.40 24.95
C ALA A 66 9.39 -7.74 23.59
N PRO A 67 9.47 -6.84 22.59
CA PRO A 67 9.05 -7.16 21.24
C PRO A 67 9.82 -8.35 20.68
N ARG A 68 9.12 -9.35 20.13
CA ARG A 68 9.76 -10.51 19.47
C ARG A 68 10.57 -10.14 18.23
N VAL A 69 10.24 -9.03 17.58
CA VAL A 69 10.94 -8.55 16.38
C VAL A 69 11.14 -7.04 16.46
N LEU A 70 12.35 -6.59 16.18
CA LEU A 70 12.69 -5.18 16.00
C LEU A 70 13.16 -4.96 14.56
N LEU A 71 12.62 -3.93 13.90
CA LEU A 71 12.87 -3.66 12.49
C LEU A 71 13.39 -2.24 12.29
N ALA A 72 14.43 -2.10 11.49
CA ALA A 72 14.95 -0.82 11.03
C ALA A 72 15.19 -0.88 9.52
N ASN A 73 14.30 -0.27 8.73
CA ASN A 73 14.30 -0.37 7.27
C ASN A 73 14.59 0.98 6.61
N SER A 74 15.37 0.98 5.54
CA SER A 74 15.60 2.15 4.64
C SER A 74 16.28 3.36 5.28
N ASN A 75 16.78 3.25 6.50
CA ASN A 75 17.46 4.36 7.17
C ASN A 75 18.81 4.65 6.50
N LEU A 76 19.02 5.92 6.15
CA LEU A 76 20.27 6.46 5.62
C LEU A 76 20.62 7.72 6.42
N VAL A 77 21.92 7.99 6.57
CA VAL A 77 22.38 9.24 7.17
C VAL A 77 21.90 10.41 6.27
N PRO A 78 21.46 11.56 6.82
CA PRO A 78 20.73 12.58 6.05
C PRO A 78 21.39 13.03 4.74
N ASP A 79 22.70 13.26 4.73
CA ASP A 79 23.43 13.69 3.52
C ASP A 79 23.38 12.66 2.37
N TRP A 80 23.08 11.39 2.71
CA TRP A 80 22.95 10.26 1.78
C TRP A 80 21.50 9.81 1.59
N ALA A 81 20.54 10.45 2.24
CA ALA A 81 19.13 10.05 2.20
C ALA A 81 18.42 10.49 0.91
N ASN A 82 18.94 10.03 -0.23
CA ASN A 82 18.41 10.29 -1.56
C ASN A 82 18.27 8.98 -2.39
N TRP A 83 17.54 9.06 -3.50
CA TRP A 83 17.23 7.89 -4.32
C TRP A 83 18.42 7.33 -5.08
N ASP A 84 19.40 8.16 -5.46
CA ASP A 84 20.58 7.69 -6.20
C ASP A 84 21.43 6.78 -5.32
N GLU A 85 21.68 7.21 -4.09
CA GLU A 85 22.39 6.40 -3.10
C GLU A 85 21.60 5.16 -2.69
N PHE A 86 20.29 5.30 -2.48
CA PHE A 86 19.41 4.16 -2.23
C PHE A 86 19.53 3.11 -3.35
N ARG A 87 19.45 3.52 -4.63
CA ARG A 87 19.55 2.61 -5.78
C ARG A 87 20.92 1.97 -5.90
N ARG A 88 21.99 2.71 -5.60
CA ARG A 88 23.35 2.16 -5.54
C ARG A 88 23.46 1.05 -4.50
N LEU A 89 22.90 1.26 -3.31
CA LEU A 89 22.88 0.26 -2.23
C LEU A 89 21.95 -0.92 -2.55
N ASP A 90 20.82 -0.69 -3.21
CA ASP A 90 19.87 -1.74 -3.62
C ASP A 90 20.50 -2.65 -4.68
N ALA A 91 21.16 -2.06 -5.68
CA ALA A 91 21.94 -2.81 -6.68
C ALA A 91 23.07 -3.65 -6.05
N ALA A 92 23.63 -3.20 -4.93
CA ALA A 92 24.60 -3.96 -4.14
C ALA A 92 23.98 -4.97 -3.16
N GLY A 93 22.64 -5.07 -3.07
CA GLY A 93 21.93 -5.96 -2.15
C GLY A 93 22.00 -5.53 -0.68
N LEU A 94 22.29 -4.26 -0.40
CA LEU A 94 22.56 -3.73 0.94
C LEU A 94 21.35 -3.05 1.60
N ILE A 95 20.31 -2.72 0.83
CA ILE A 95 19.13 -2.02 1.33
C ILE A 95 17.83 -2.63 0.79
N MET A 96 16.71 -2.23 1.38
CA MET A 96 15.36 -2.55 0.96
C MET A 96 14.50 -1.33 1.28
N TYR A 97 13.55 -1.00 0.40
CA TYR A 97 12.56 0.03 0.68
C TYR A 97 11.41 -0.58 1.47
N GLY A 98 11.27 -0.16 2.73
CA GLY A 98 10.27 -0.70 3.66
C GLY A 98 8.88 -0.12 3.51
N GLN A 99 8.73 1.01 2.81
CA GLN A 99 7.51 1.83 2.91
C GLN A 99 7.14 2.03 4.40
N MET A 100 5.86 2.03 4.75
CA MET A 100 5.35 2.04 6.12
C MET A 100 5.05 0.61 6.54
N THR A 101 3.98 0.00 5.99
CA THR A 101 3.47 -1.30 6.46
C THR A 101 3.94 -2.51 5.65
N ALA A 102 4.67 -2.26 4.55
CA ALA A 102 5.24 -3.32 3.71
C ALA A 102 6.35 -4.06 4.46
N GLY A 103 7.39 -3.33 4.90
CA GLY A 103 8.54 -3.88 5.61
C GLY A 103 8.31 -4.12 7.11
N SER A 104 7.16 -3.70 7.65
CA SER A 104 6.76 -3.93 9.06
C SER A 104 5.62 -4.95 9.20
N TRP A 105 5.22 -5.59 8.10
CA TRP A 105 4.31 -6.74 8.09
C TRP A 105 2.94 -6.48 8.71
N ILE A 106 2.28 -5.39 8.31
CA ILE A 106 0.94 -5.06 8.80
C ILE A 106 0.06 -4.47 7.69
N TYR A 107 0.34 -4.82 6.44
CA TYR A 107 -0.45 -4.38 5.29
C TYR A 107 -1.67 -5.29 5.12
N ILE A 108 -2.83 -4.67 4.91
CA ILE A 108 -4.14 -5.33 4.82
C ILE A 108 -4.85 -5.00 3.50
N GLY A 109 -4.07 -4.76 2.45
CA GLY A 109 -4.59 -4.31 1.16
C GLY A 109 -5.09 -2.87 1.20
N SER A 110 -5.90 -2.50 0.20
CA SER A 110 -6.46 -1.16 0.04
C SER A 110 -7.26 -0.68 1.27
N GLN A 111 -7.79 -1.59 2.07
CA GLN A 111 -8.57 -1.25 3.27
C GLN A 111 -7.76 -0.45 4.28
N GLY A 112 -6.45 -0.67 4.36
CA GLY A 112 -5.58 0.01 5.33
C GLY A 112 -5.59 1.53 5.21
N ILE A 113 -5.91 2.08 4.04
CA ILE A 113 -5.99 3.54 3.80
C ILE A 113 -7.41 4.02 3.49
N LEU A 114 -8.38 3.12 3.37
CA LEU A 114 -9.74 3.45 2.96
C LEU A 114 -10.37 4.48 3.89
N GLN A 115 -10.34 4.23 5.21
CA GLN A 115 -10.95 5.17 6.16
C GLN A 115 -10.25 6.53 6.16
N GLY A 116 -8.91 6.56 6.10
CA GLY A 116 -8.18 7.83 6.03
C GLY A 116 -8.50 8.63 4.76
N THR A 117 -8.65 7.94 3.63
CA THR A 117 -9.06 8.55 2.35
C THR A 117 -10.49 9.07 2.42
N TYR A 118 -11.42 8.27 2.96
CA TYR A 118 -12.80 8.66 3.20
C TYR A 118 -12.88 9.89 4.10
N GLU A 119 -12.20 9.91 5.25
CA GLU A 119 -12.23 11.05 6.17
C GLU A 119 -11.63 12.31 5.57
N THR A 120 -10.64 12.18 4.70
CA THR A 120 -10.07 13.31 3.96
C THR A 120 -11.13 13.94 3.05
N PHE A 121 -11.82 13.13 2.25
CA PHE A 121 -12.90 13.62 1.40
C PHE A 121 -14.10 14.11 2.21
N ALA A 122 -14.44 13.45 3.32
CA ALA A 122 -15.53 13.86 4.20
C ALA A 122 -15.24 15.21 4.85
N ALA A 123 -13.99 15.45 5.27
CA ALA A 123 -13.56 16.74 5.78
C ALA A 123 -13.62 17.85 4.71
N ALA A 124 -13.23 17.55 3.47
CA ALA A 124 -13.39 18.48 2.35
C ALA A 124 -14.87 18.78 2.06
N ALA A 125 -15.72 17.74 2.06
CA ALA A 125 -17.16 17.85 1.86
C ALA A 125 -17.83 18.70 2.95
N ARG A 126 -17.49 18.49 4.23
CA ARG A 126 -17.99 19.32 5.34
C ARG A 126 -17.59 20.79 5.20
N LYS A 127 -16.37 21.06 4.70
CA LYS A 127 -15.87 22.44 4.56
C LYS A 127 -16.44 23.19 3.36
N ARG A 128 -16.84 22.49 2.29
CA ARG A 128 -17.12 23.12 0.98
C ARG A 128 -18.45 22.73 0.34
N PHE A 129 -19.06 21.63 0.75
CA PHE A 129 -20.16 20.97 0.04
C PHE A 129 -21.22 20.40 1.00
N ASP A 130 -21.49 21.08 2.11
CA ASP A 130 -22.56 20.73 3.06
C ASP A 130 -22.48 19.28 3.60
N GLY A 131 -21.27 18.73 3.68
CA GLY A 131 -21.03 17.40 4.23
C GLY A 131 -21.22 16.22 3.27
N THR A 132 -21.50 16.46 1.99
CA THR A 132 -21.66 15.39 0.97
C THR A 132 -20.91 15.69 -0.33
N LEU A 133 -20.60 14.66 -1.12
CA LEU A 133 -20.10 14.79 -2.48
C LEU A 133 -21.17 14.50 -3.55
N ALA A 134 -22.44 14.32 -3.16
CA ALA A 134 -23.56 14.10 -4.09
C ALA A 134 -23.61 15.11 -5.24
N GLY A 135 -23.63 14.61 -6.48
CA GLY A 135 -23.66 15.41 -7.71
C GLY A 135 -22.32 16.09 -8.06
N ARG A 136 -21.25 15.83 -7.30
CA ARG A 136 -19.90 16.33 -7.55
C ARG A 136 -19.06 15.29 -8.29
N LEU A 137 -18.14 15.78 -9.09
CA LEU A 137 -17.09 14.97 -9.72
C LEU A 137 -15.77 15.21 -8.97
N VAL A 138 -15.13 14.13 -8.56
CA VAL A 138 -13.74 14.14 -8.06
C VAL A 138 -12.84 13.53 -9.12
N VAL A 139 -11.80 14.27 -9.52
CA VAL A 139 -10.81 13.81 -10.50
C VAL A 139 -9.50 13.54 -9.78
N THR A 140 -8.94 12.35 -9.98
CA THR A 140 -7.66 11.94 -9.39
C THR A 140 -6.94 10.94 -10.31
N ALA A 141 -5.76 10.48 -9.91
CA ALA A 141 -4.97 9.50 -10.64
C ALA A 141 -4.31 8.47 -9.70
N GLY A 142 -3.94 7.33 -10.28
CA GLY A 142 -3.23 6.25 -9.60
C GLY A 142 -4.17 5.28 -8.87
N LEU A 143 -4.29 4.07 -9.40
CA LEU A 143 -5.05 2.96 -8.84
C LEU A 143 -4.11 1.85 -8.37
N GLY A 144 -3.04 2.21 -7.65
CA GLY A 144 -2.16 1.23 -6.98
C GLY A 144 -2.75 0.67 -5.68
N GLY A 145 -1.96 -0.06 -4.89
CA GLY A 145 -2.43 -0.71 -3.64
C GLY A 145 -3.11 0.26 -2.67
N MET A 146 -2.58 1.48 -2.54
CA MET A 146 -3.18 2.53 -1.69
C MET A 146 -4.13 3.44 -2.48
N GLY A 147 -3.71 3.91 -3.66
CA GLY A 147 -4.52 4.80 -4.50
C GLY A 147 -5.82 4.18 -5.01
N GLY A 148 -5.88 2.84 -5.05
CA GLY A 148 -7.10 2.10 -5.36
C GLY A 148 -8.21 2.27 -4.32
N ALA A 149 -7.94 2.82 -3.14
CA ALA A 149 -8.97 3.15 -2.16
C ALA A 149 -9.77 4.42 -2.51
N GLN A 150 -9.26 5.26 -3.42
CA GLN A 150 -9.85 6.56 -3.76
C GLN A 150 -11.27 6.46 -4.33
N PRO A 151 -11.58 5.61 -5.33
CA PRO A 151 -12.92 5.59 -5.93
C PRO A 151 -13.97 5.20 -4.89
N LEU A 152 -13.75 4.13 -4.14
CA LEU A 152 -14.66 3.70 -3.07
C LEU A 152 -14.85 4.77 -1.98
N ALA A 153 -13.78 5.44 -1.56
CA ALA A 153 -13.88 6.52 -0.57
C ALA A 153 -14.75 7.70 -1.07
N ILE A 154 -14.68 8.02 -2.36
CA ILE A 154 -15.47 9.08 -2.99
C ILE A 154 -16.94 8.66 -3.11
N THR A 155 -17.21 7.44 -3.58
CA THR A 155 -18.58 6.93 -3.77
C THR A 155 -19.30 6.69 -2.45
N MET A 156 -18.59 6.34 -1.37
CA MET A 156 -19.14 6.31 0.00
C MET A 156 -19.68 7.66 0.49
N LEU A 157 -19.28 8.77 -0.14
CA LEU A 157 -19.80 10.13 0.12
C LEU A 157 -20.81 10.60 -0.93
N GLY A 158 -21.22 9.71 -1.84
CA GLY A 158 -22.14 9.97 -2.95
C GLY A 158 -21.51 10.71 -4.13
N GLY A 159 -20.19 10.82 -4.19
CA GLY A 159 -19.49 11.49 -5.31
C GLY A 159 -19.23 10.56 -6.48
N ALA A 160 -19.18 11.13 -7.69
CA ALA A 160 -18.66 10.45 -8.86
C ALA A 160 -17.14 10.60 -8.93
N ALA A 161 -16.41 9.52 -9.28
CA ALA A 161 -14.95 9.49 -9.31
C ALA A 161 -14.41 9.23 -10.72
N LEU A 162 -13.59 10.14 -11.23
CA LEU A 162 -12.74 9.90 -12.41
C LEU A 162 -11.32 9.61 -11.94
N CYS A 163 -10.89 8.36 -12.05
CA CYS A 163 -9.54 7.93 -11.64
C CYS A 163 -8.71 7.53 -12.85
N VAL A 164 -7.70 8.34 -13.18
CA VAL A 164 -6.78 8.06 -14.30
C VAL A 164 -5.72 7.05 -13.87
N GLU A 165 -5.61 5.94 -14.59
CA GLU A 165 -4.58 4.92 -14.38
C GLU A 165 -4.04 4.48 -15.74
N VAL A 166 -2.71 4.33 -15.82
CA VAL A 166 -2.00 3.97 -17.05
C VAL A 166 -1.92 2.45 -17.23
N ASP A 167 -1.92 1.69 -16.13
CA ASP A 167 -1.80 0.24 -16.11
C ASP A 167 -3.18 -0.45 -16.04
N LEU A 168 -3.55 -1.12 -17.13
CA LEU A 168 -4.83 -1.84 -17.23
C LEU A 168 -4.99 -2.92 -16.15
N GLN A 169 -3.91 -3.63 -15.79
CA GLN A 169 -3.98 -4.70 -14.79
C GLN A 169 -4.35 -4.14 -13.41
N ARG A 170 -3.90 -2.91 -13.13
CA ARG A 170 -4.28 -2.22 -11.89
C ARG A 170 -5.75 -1.89 -11.86
N ILE A 171 -6.31 -1.39 -12.96
CA ILE A 171 -7.75 -1.09 -13.08
C ILE A 171 -8.57 -2.37 -12.83
N GLU A 172 -8.26 -3.44 -13.56
CA GLU A 172 -8.97 -4.72 -13.45
C GLU A 172 -8.93 -5.29 -12.03
N ARG A 173 -7.79 -5.17 -11.35
CA ARG A 173 -7.66 -5.59 -9.94
C ARG A 173 -8.62 -4.84 -9.02
N ARG A 174 -8.85 -3.54 -9.23
CA ARG A 174 -9.71 -2.72 -8.35
C ARG A 174 -11.18 -3.02 -8.60
N ILE A 175 -11.54 -3.30 -9.85
CA ILE A 175 -12.88 -3.80 -10.20
C ILE A 175 -13.12 -5.15 -9.53
N ARG A 176 -12.19 -6.10 -9.68
CA ARG A 176 -12.30 -7.43 -9.04
C ARG A 176 -12.41 -7.36 -7.52
N SER A 177 -11.71 -6.43 -6.88
CA SER A 177 -11.76 -6.25 -5.42
C SER A 177 -12.94 -5.40 -4.94
N GLY A 178 -13.80 -4.88 -5.83
CA GLY A 178 -14.93 -4.03 -5.47
C GLY A 178 -14.57 -2.60 -5.02
N TYR A 179 -13.39 -2.10 -5.40
CA TYR A 179 -12.91 -0.76 -5.07
C TYR A 179 -13.09 0.26 -6.21
N LEU A 180 -13.44 -0.22 -7.41
CA LEU A 180 -13.78 0.57 -8.59
C LEU A 180 -14.97 -0.09 -9.28
N ASP A 181 -15.97 0.69 -9.70
CA ASP A 181 -17.19 0.14 -10.28
C ASP A 181 -17.01 -0.32 -11.74
N GLU A 182 -16.43 0.55 -12.57
CA GLU A 182 -16.26 0.28 -13.99
C GLU A 182 -15.05 0.99 -14.62
N ARG A 183 -14.69 0.55 -15.83
CA ARG A 183 -13.66 1.15 -16.69
C ARG A 183 -14.32 1.74 -17.94
N ALA A 184 -13.97 2.98 -18.28
CA ALA A 184 -14.35 3.60 -19.54
C ALA A 184 -13.38 3.23 -20.68
N ALA A 185 -13.86 3.28 -21.93
CA ALA A 185 -13.04 2.99 -23.10
C ALA A 185 -12.03 4.10 -23.41
N ASP A 186 -12.46 5.35 -23.27
CA ASP A 186 -11.71 6.57 -23.49
C ASP A 186 -12.29 7.71 -22.61
N LEU A 187 -11.72 8.91 -22.76
CA LEU A 187 -12.15 10.06 -21.96
C LEU A 187 -13.59 10.50 -22.28
N ASP A 188 -14.00 10.46 -23.54
CA ASP A 188 -15.35 10.89 -23.94
C ASP A 188 -16.41 9.93 -23.40
N ASP A 189 -16.14 8.62 -23.43
CA ASP A 189 -16.96 7.61 -22.78
C ASP A 189 -17.02 7.82 -21.25
N ALA A 190 -15.89 8.10 -20.61
CA ALA A 190 -15.84 8.39 -19.18
C ALA A 190 -16.72 9.60 -18.81
N LEU A 191 -16.60 10.70 -19.55
CA LEU A 191 -17.35 11.93 -19.28
C LEU A 191 -18.86 11.73 -19.47
N ARG A 192 -19.28 11.02 -20.53
CA ARG A 192 -20.71 10.68 -20.73
C ARG A 192 -21.29 9.87 -19.56
N ARG A 193 -20.55 8.86 -19.07
CA ARG A 193 -20.97 8.03 -17.92
C ARG A 193 -21.05 8.84 -16.63
N LEU A 194 -20.06 9.68 -16.37
CA LEU A 194 -20.02 10.54 -15.19
C LEU A 194 -21.14 11.57 -15.18
N ASP A 195 -21.48 12.16 -16.33
CA ASP A 195 -22.61 13.08 -16.43
C ASP A 195 -23.95 12.38 -16.13
N ALA A 196 -24.13 11.14 -16.63
CA ALA A 196 -25.30 10.33 -16.29
C ALA A 196 -25.36 10.00 -14.79
N ALA A 197 -24.27 9.51 -14.20
CA ALA A 197 -24.19 9.19 -12.77
C ALA A 197 -24.48 10.41 -11.88
N ARG A 198 -23.92 11.58 -12.23
CA ARG A 198 -24.18 12.85 -11.52
C ARG A 198 -25.62 13.30 -11.62
N ALA A 199 -26.27 13.14 -12.78
CA ALA A 199 -27.68 13.47 -12.95
C ALA A 199 -28.58 12.56 -12.10
N GLU A 200 -28.23 11.28 -11.99
CA GLU A 200 -28.93 10.29 -11.16
C GLU A 200 -28.56 10.32 -9.67
N ARG A 201 -27.54 11.12 -9.30
CA ARG A 201 -26.94 11.18 -7.96
C ARG A 201 -26.47 9.81 -7.46
N ARG A 202 -25.83 9.06 -8.35
CA ARG A 202 -25.21 7.74 -8.11
C ARG A 202 -23.70 7.85 -8.17
#